data_AF-A0A7C3T4P0-F1
#
_entry.id   AF-A0A7C3T4P0-F1
#
_cell.length_a   1.000
_cell.length_b   1.000
_cell.length_c   1.000
_cell.angle_alpha   90.00
_cell.angle_beta   90.00
_cell.angle_gamma   90.00
#
_symmetry.space_group_name_H-M   'P 1'
#
loop_
_entity.id
_entity.type
_entity.pdbx_description
1 polymer ?
#
loop_
_entity_poly.entity_id
_entity_poly.type
_entity_poly.pdbx_seq_one_letter_code
_entity_poly.pdbx_strand_id
1 'polypeptide(L)'
;PKIPSRETGTRYRVAEQVAKELFCPVIAVSEERRRVTLYFGDWRYELPDPQALLERVGQALSILERYRRDLREMLRDLGRLELERRVLPVHVASVLHRFLTIFHLEEEISRMLVELGELGELSARHLSALIHGIREEFFLFLRDYVRDPRRSPEEIGEALLSLEEKEAVNPEKLLSALGLDELDPDIPLAARGYRILSKIPRLPPAVVERLVEEAGSIDQIARLSRRQLTRIKGIAETRARAIQYGLARVREGYTFSLEGF
;
A
#
# COMPACT_ATOMS: atom_id res chain seq x y z
N PRO A 1 40.62 32.28 1.72
CA PRO A 1 40.03 31.46 2.80
C PRO A 1 38.95 32.23 3.62
N LYS A 2 37.79 32.51 3.01
CA LYS A 2 36.65 33.18 3.68
C LYS A 2 35.35 32.36 3.66
N ILE A 3 35.35 31.18 3.03
CA ILE A 3 34.16 30.33 2.93
C ILE A 3 33.95 29.63 4.28
N PRO A 4 32.80 29.82 4.94
CA PRO A 4 32.52 29.19 6.23
C PRO A 4 32.39 27.68 6.06
N SER A 5 32.94 26.94 7.02
CA SER A 5 32.87 25.48 7.10
C SER A 5 32.41 25.05 8.48
N ARG A 6 31.55 24.03 8.52
CA ARG A 6 31.03 23.41 9.75
C ARG A 6 31.81 22.17 10.17
N GLU A 7 32.79 21.76 9.36
CA GLU A 7 33.54 20.52 9.53
C GLU A 7 34.69 20.63 10.53
N THR A 8 34.94 19.52 11.22
CA THR A 8 36.08 19.37 12.13
C THR A 8 37.18 18.59 11.43
N GLY A 9 38.37 19.19 11.29
CA GLY A 9 39.53 18.58 10.63
C GLY A 9 39.77 19.10 9.22
N THR A 10 41.04 19.28 8.87
CA THR A 10 41.48 20.01 7.67
C THR A 10 40.93 19.40 6.37
N ARG A 11 40.85 18.06 6.28
CA ARG A 11 40.36 17.35 5.09
C ARG A 11 38.90 17.67 4.77
N TYR A 12 38.02 17.52 5.76
CA TYR A 12 36.59 17.78 5.61
C TYR A 12 36.30 19.27 5.40
N ARG A 13 37.03 20.15 6.09
CA ARG A 13 36.94 21.60 5.88
C ARG A 13 37.28 22.02 4.45
N VAL A 14 38.38 21.49 3.90
CA VAL A 14 38.77 21.76 2.51
C VAL A 14 37.73 21.18 1.55
N ALA A 15 37.24 19.97 1.80
CA ALA A 15 36.22 19.36 0.94
C ALA A 15 34.93 20.18 0.87
N GLU A 16 34.41 20.63 2.02
CA GLU A 16 33.23 21.49 2.08
C GLU A 16 33.47 22.84 1.39
N GLN A 17 34.62 23.47 1.63
CA GLN A 17 34.96 24.77 1.02
C GLN A 17 35.09 24.67 -0.50
N VAL A 18 35.77 23.63 -1.01
CA VAL A 18 35.92 23.40 -2.46
C VAL A 18 34.57 23.12 -3.10
N ALA A 19 33.71 22.32 -2.48
CA ALA A 19 32.37 22.03 -2.97
C ALA A 19 31.49 23.29 -3.06
N LYS A 20 31.64 24.23 -2.11
CA LYS A 20 30.96 25.53 -2.12
C LYS A 20 31.54 26.50 -3.15
N GLU A 21 32.87 26.56 -3.26
CA GLU A 21 33.56 27.52 -4.14
C GLU A 21 33.40 27.17 -5.61
N LEU A 22 33.57 25.88 -5.95
CA LEU A 22 33.60 25.40 -7.33
C LEU A 22 32.27 24.79 -7.79
N PHE A 23 31.30 24.64 -6.89
CA PHE A 23 29.99 24.04 -7.16
C PHE A 23 30.11 22.67 -7.87
N CYS A 24 31.07 21.86 -7.42
CA CYS A 24 31.32 20.51 -7.93
C CYS A 24 31.25 19.48 -6.79
N PRO A 25 30.92 18.21 -7.09
CA PRO A 25 30.94 17.15 -6.07
C PRO A 25 32.35 16.92 -5.53
N VAL A 26 32.50 16.89 -4.20
CA VAL A 26 33.77 16.58 -3.53
C VAL A 26 33.56 15.44 -2.54
N ILE A 27 34.47 14.46 -2.56
CA ILE A 27 34.43 13.29 -1.69
C ILE A 27 35.57 13.39 -0.66
N ALA A 28 35.22 13.26 0.62
CA ALA A 28 36.17 13.14 1.71
C ALA A 28 36.08 11.74 2.33
N VAL A 29 37.21 11.03 2.39
CA VAL A 29 37.31 9.71 3.01
C VAL A 29 38.13 9.82 4.30
N SER A 30 37.62 9.30 5.42
CA SER A 30 38.41 9.10 6.65
C SER A 30 38.73 7.63 6.81
N GLU A 31 40.03 7.33 6.80
CA GLU A 31 40.56 6.00 7.01
C GLU A 31 40.33 5.53 8.45
N GLU A 32 40.59 6.40 9.44
CA GLU A 32 40.42 6.11 10.86
C GLU A 32 38.95 5.78 11.21
N ARG A 33 38.00 6.55 10.66
CA ARG A 33 36.57 6.38 10.95
C ARG A 33 35.84 5.49 9.95
N ARG A 34 36.52 5.04 8.89
CA ARG A 34 35.93 4.31 7.74
C ARG A 34 34.66 4.96 7.19
N ARG A 35 34.68 6.30 7.06
CA ARG A 35 33.53 7.10 6.61
C ARG A 35 33.84 7.80 5.31
N VAL A 36 32.84 7.84 4.43
CA VAL A 36 32.87 8.61 3.18
C VAL A 36 31.82 9.71 3.27
N THR A 37 32.21 10.94 2.98
CA THR A 37 31.30 12.09 3.00
C THR A 37 31.36 12.81 1.65
N LEU A 38 30.20 13.02 1.07
CA LEU A 38 29.97 13.77 -0.17
C LEU A 38 29.56 15.20 0.18
N TYR A 39 30.15 16.16 -0.54
CA TYR A 39 29.80 17.57 -0.48
C TYR A 39 29.43 18.08 -1.86
N PHE A 40 28.39 18.92 -1.95
CA PHE A 40 28.01 19.62 -3.17
C PHE A 40 27.31 20.93 -2.84
N GLY A 41 27.93 22.08 -3.12
CA GLY A 41 27.44 23.36 -2.61
C GLY A 41 27.34 23.33 -1.08
N ASP A 42 26.16 23.65 -0.54
CA ASP A 42 25.87 23.54 0.91
C ASP A 42 25.40 22.13 1.33
N TRP A 43 25.26 21.20 0.39
CA TRP A 43 24.83 19.84 0.67
C TRP A 43 25.98 19.01 1.26
N ARG A 44 25.69 18.29 2.34
CA ARG A 44 26.59 17.35 3.01
C ARG A 44 25.84 16.03 3.21
N TYR A 45 26.44 14.94 2.74
CA TYR A 45 25.86 13.61 2.88
C TYR A 45 26.93 12.60 3.26
N GLU A 46 26.75 11.91 4.38
CA GLU A 46 27.65 10.87 4.85
C GLU A 46 27.12 9.51 4.38
N LEU A 47 27.90 8.80 3.57
CA LEU A 47 27.51 7.47 3.10
C LEU A 47 27.41 6.53 4.31
N PRO A 48 26.29 5.82 4.48
CA PRO A 48 26.19 4.80 5.52
C PRO A 48 27.13 3.63 5.22
N ASP A 49 27.49 2.89 6.26
CA ASP A 49 28.18 1.61 6.09
C ASP A 49 27.27 0.63 5.34
N PRO A 50 27.71 0.06 4.19
CA PRO A 50 26.87 -0.85 3.40
C PRO A 50 26.38 -2.06 4.18
N GLN A 51 27.17 -2.59 5.13
CA GLN A 51 26.75 -3.73 5.96
C GLN A 51 25.61 -3.33 6.90
N ALA A 52 25.78 -2.25 7.65
CA ALA A 52 24.73 -1.73 8.53
C ALA A 52 23.44 -1.36 7.76
N LEU A 53 23.57 -0.80 6.54
CA LEU A 53 22.43 -0.47 5.70
C LEU A 53 21.71 -1.73 5.20
N LEU A 54 22.45 -2.77 4.79
CA LEU A 54 21.88 -4.05 4.37
C LEU A 54 21.14 -4.75 5.53
N GLU A 55 21.69 -4.73 6.74
CA GLU A 55 21.02 -5.25 7.94
C GLU A 55 19.70 -4.51 8.22
N ARG A 56 19.69 -3.18 8.12
CA ARG A 56 18.47 -2.37 8.29
C ARG A 56 17.42 -2.68 7.22
N VAL A 57 17.82 -2.86 5.96
CA VAL A 57 16.93 -3.30 4.89
C VAL A 57 16.34 -4.68 5.20
N GLY A 58 17.14 -5.62 5.68
CA GLY A 58 16.66 -6.95 6.09
C GLY A 58 15.63 -6.90 7.21
N GLN A 59 15.84 -6.04 8.22
CA GLN A 59 14.86 -5.82 9.29
C GLN A 59 13.56 -5.22 8.76
N ALA A 60 13.65 -4.20 7.90
CA ALA A 60 12.49 -3.56 7.30
C ALA A 60 11.68 -4.52 6.42
N LEU A 61 12.34 -5.35 5.60
CA LEU A 61 11.69 -6.41 4.81
C LEU A 61 10.97 -7.43 5.70
N SER A 62 11.58 -7.82 6.82
CA SER A 62 10.95 -8.73 7.79
C SER A 62 9.69 -8.13 8.42
N ILE A 63 9.69 -6.82 8.71
CA ILE A 63 8.51 -6.10 9.19
C ILE A 63 7.44 -6.05 8.10
N LEU A 64 7.84 -5.76 6.85
CA LEU A 64 6.93 -5.70 5.71
C LEU A 64 6.25 -7.04 5.43
N GLU A 65 6.97 -8.15 5.52
CA GLU A 65 6.41 -9.51 5.45
C GLU A 65 5.31 -9.74 6.48
N ARG A 66 5.57 -9.32 7.73
CA ARG A 66 4.58 -9.41 8.80
C ARG A 66 3.37 -8.55 8.50
N TYR A 67 3.56 -7.30 8.07
CA TYR A 67 2.45 -6.41 7.73
C TYR A 67 1.62 -6.95 6.57
N ARG A 68 2.26 -7.56 5.55
CA ARG A 68 1.57 -8.23 4.45
C ARG A 68 0.73 -9.41 4.95
N ARG A 69 1.26 -10.22 5.88
CA ARG A 69 0.50 -11.32 6.50
C ARG A 69 -0.70 -10.79 7.27
N ASP A 70 -0.49 -9.80 8.12
CA ASP A 70 -1.54 -9.17 8.93
C ASP A 70 -2.62 -8.57 8.01
N LEU A 71 -2.25 -7.86 6.94
CA LEU A 71 -3.18 -7.31 5.96
C LEU A 71 -4.05 -8.41 5.33
N ARG A 72 -3.47 -9.55 4.93
CA ARG A 72 -4.22 -10.66 4.36
C ARG A 72 -5.25 -11.22 5.34
N GLU A 73 -4.88 -11.36 6.61
CA GLU A 73 -5.80 -11.82 7.66
C GLU A 73 -6.94 -10.80 7.88
N MET A 74 -6.61 -9.52 7.97
CA MET A 74 -7.60 -8.45 8.11
C MET A 74 -8.57 -8.41 6.93
N LEU A 75 -8.08 -8.58 5.69
CA LEU A 75 -8.91 -8.60 4.48
C LEU A 75 -9.81 -9.83 4.37
N ARG A 76 -9.35 -10.97 4.90
CA ARG A 76 -10.17 -12.20 5.01
C ARG A 76 -11.30 -11.98 6.00
N ASP A 77 -10.98 -11.45 7.17
CA ASP A 77 -11.96 -11.22 8.23
C ASP A 77 -12.97 -10.13 7.81
N LEU A 78 -12.48 -9.06 7.16
CA LEU A 78 -13.32 -8.04 6.54
C LEU A 78 -14.25 -8.64 5.47
N GLY A 79 -13.75 -9.55 4.63
CA GLY A 79 -14.56 -10.22 3.60
C GLY A 79 -15.76 -10.99 4.15
N ARG A 80 -15.61 -11.63 5.32
CA ARG A 80 -16.75 -12.27 6.00
C ARG A 80 -17.76 -11.22 6.49
N LEU A 81 -17.27 -10.15 7.12
CA LEU A 81 -18.13 -9.06 7.62
C LEU A 81 -18.87 -8.35 6.49
N GLU A 82 -18.24 -8.18 5.34
CA GLU A 82 -18.82 -7.60 4.12
C GLU A 82 -20.01 -8.42 3.64
N LEU A 83 -19.89 -9.74 3.56
CA LEU A 83 -20.97 -10.64 3.15
C LEU A 83 -22.14 -10.69 4.15
N GLU A 84 -21.86 -10.49 5.43
CA GLU A 84 -22.86 -10.50 6.51
C GLU A 84 -23.50 -9.13 6.76
N ARG A 85 -23.08 -8.07 6.05
CA ARG A 85 -23.50 -6.66 6.29
C ARG A 85 -23.17 -6.18 7.71
N ARG A 86 -21.96 -6.48 8.20
CA ARG A 86 -21.48 -6.21 9.57
C ARG A 86 -20.20 -5.36 9.63
N VAL A 87 -19.82 -4.72 8.53
CA VAL A 87 -18.62 -3.88 8.48
C VAL A 87 -18.88 -2.57 9.20
N LEU A 88 -18.20 -2.30 10.31
CA LEU A 88 -18.17 -0.99 10.95
C LEU A 88 -17.06 -0.10 10.37
N PRO A 89 -17.17 1.24 10.46
CA PRO A 89 -16.14 2.17 10.00
C PRO A 89 -14.74 1.87 10.57
N VAL A 90 -14.64 1.42 11.83
CA VAL A 90 -13.36 1.05 12.45
C VAL A 90 -12.61 -0.06 11.71
N HIS A 91 -13.33 -1.03 11.14
CA HIS A 91 -12.72 -2.11 10.35
C HIS A 91 -12.11 -1.55 9.05
N VAL A 92 -12.82 -0.63 8.39
CA VAL A 92 -12.36 0.05 7.17
C VAL A 92 -11.12 0.89 7.48
N ALA A 93 -11.17 1.71 8.53
CA ALA A 93 -10.05 2.54 8.95
C ALA A 93 -8.80 1.72 9.27
N SER A 94 -8.96 0.58 9.96
CA SER A 94 -7.85 -0.30 10.33
C SER A 94 -7.19 -0.96 9.11
N VAL A 95 -7.98 -1.45 8.15
CA VAL A 95 -7.45 -2.01 6.90
C VAL A 95 -6.78 -0.94 6.06
N LEU A 96 -7.39 0.24 5.95
CA LEU A 96 -6.83 1.37 5.23
C LEU A 96 -5.49 1.80 5.83
N HIS A 97 -5.42 1.96 7.16
CA HIS A 97 -4.19 2.28 7.86
C HIS A 97 -3.08 1.25 7.53
N ARG A 98 -3.40 -0.05 7.57
CA ARG A 98 -2.44 -1.12 7.27
C ARG A 98 -1.87 -1.02 5.84
N PHE A 99 -2.69 -0.67 4.85
CA PHE A 99 -2.20 -0.40 3.49
C PHE A 99 -1.20 0.76 3.48
N LEU A 100 -1.53 1.87 4.14
CA LEU A 100 -0.66 3.06 4.18
C LEU A 100 0.67 2.75 4.87
N THR A 101 0.66 2.04 6.01
CA THR A 101 1.89 1.62 6.69
C THR A 101 2.79 0.77 5.79
N ILE A 102 2.20 -0.10 4.95
CA ILE A 102 2.95 -0.90 3.99
C ILE A 102 3.62 -0.02 2.93
N PHE A 103 2.89 0.95 2.37
CA PHE A 103 3.44 1.85 1.34
C PHE A 103 4.49 2.80 1.89
N HIS A 104 4.34 3.30 3.12
CA HIS A 104 5.37 4.10 3.79
C HIS A 104 6.66 3.30 4.00
N LEU A 105 6.53 2.05 4.44
CA LEU A 105 7.69 1.17 4.63
C LEU A 105 8.34 0.77 3.30
N GLU A 106 7.55 0.56 2.24
CA GLU A 106 8.06 0.36 0.88
C GLU A 106 8.93 1.54 0.43
N GLU A 107 8.47 2.76 0.66
CA GLU A 107 9.21 3.97 0.29
C GLU A 107 10.51 4.10 1.10
N GLU A 108 10.48 3.83 2.41
CA GLU A 108 11.68 3.83 3.25
C GLU A 108 12.71 2.79 2.76
N ILE A 109 12.27 1.56 2.49
CA ILE A 109 13.14 0.51 1.97
C ILE A 109 13.72 0.92 0.60
N SER A 110 12.89 1.48 -0.28
CA SER A 110 13.32 1.92 -1.61
C SER A 110 14.42 2.98 -1.54
N ARG A 111 14.34 3.92 -0.60
CA ARG A 111 15.41 4.92 -0.36
C ARG A 111 16.72 4.26 0.08
N MET A 112 16.65 3.29 1.00
CA MET A 112 17.84 2.52 1.42
C MET A 112 18.42 1.67 0.29
N LEU A 113 17.59 1.13 -0.60
CA LEU A 113 18.05 0.35 -1.76
C LEU A 113 18.78 1.22 -2.78
N VAL A 114 18.35 2.47 -2.97
CA VAL A 114 19.08 3.44 -3.81
C VAL A 114 20.49 3.68 -3.26
N GLU A 115 20.63 3.78 -1.94
CA GLU A 115 21.93 3.96 -1.28
C GLU A 115 22.82 2.71 -1.37
N LEU A 116 22.25 1.49 -1.36
CA LEU A 116 22.99 0.24 -1.54
C LEU A 116 23.46 0.00 -2.98
N GLY A 117 22.78 0.57 -3.97
CA GLY A 117 23.07 0.33 -5.38
C GLY A 117 23.00 -1.17 -5.73
N GLU A 118 24.05 -1.69 -6.39
CA GLU A 118 24.11 -3.10 -6.83
C GLU A 118 24.02 -4.11 -5.66
N LEU A 119 24.51 -3.74 -4.47
CA LEU A 119 24.42 -4.60 -3.28
C LEU A 119 22.97 -4.84 -2.84
N GLY A 120 22.04 -3.98 -3.25
CA GLY A 120 20.63 -4.06 -2.92
C GLY A 120 19.79 -4.94 -3.86
N GLU A 121 20.36 -5.51 -4.93
CA GLU A 121 19.57 -6.14 -6.01
C GLU A 121 18.65 -7.28 -5.50
N LEU A 122 19.16 -8.16 -4.65
CA LEU A 122 18.37 -9.25 -4.06
C LEU A 122 17.26 -8.72 -3.16
N SER A 123 17.57 -7.71 -2.34
CA SER A 123 16.60 -7.05 -1.45
C SER A 123 15.52 -6.30 -2.24
N ALA A 124 15.87 -5.72 -3.39
CA ALA A 124 14.91 -5.09 -4.30
C ALA A 124 13.93 -6.09 -4.92
N ARG A 125 14.43 -7.26 -5.36
CA ARG A 125 13.57 -8.35 -5.84
C ARG A 125 12.65 -8.86 -4.73
N HIS A 126 13.16 -8.96 -3.50
CA HIS A 126 12.36 -9.34 -2.35
C HIS A 126 11.25 -8.32 -2.06
N LEU A 127 11.58 -7.03 -2.01
CA LEU A 127 10.60 -5.95 -1.86
C LEU A 127 9.50 -6.04 -2.93
N SER A 128 9.88 -6.17 -4.20
CA SER A 128 8.94 -6.28 -5.31
C SER A 128 7.98 -7.47 -5.13
N ALA A 129 8.49 -8.63 -4.71
CA ALA A 129 7.66 -9.81 -4.43
C ALA A 129 6.72 -9.63 -3.22
N LEU A 130 7.10 -8.80 -2.25
CA LEU A 130 6.25 -8.49 -1.10
C LEU A 130 5.12 -7.52 -1.45
N ILE A 131 5.40 -6.49 -2.24
CA ILE A 131 4.42 -5.45 -2.62
C ILE A 131 3.51 -5.87 -3.77
N HIS A 132 3.88 -6.89 -4.54
CA HIS A 132 3.08 -7.37 -5.67
C HIS A 132 1.60 -7.59 -5.31
N GLY A 133 0.70 -6.94 -6.04
CA GLY A 133 -0.75 -7.03 -5.87
C GLY A 133 -1.34 -6.15 -4.76
N ILE A 134 -0.52 -5.53 -3.90
CA ILE A 134 -1.01 -4.74 -2.76
C ILE A 134 -1.66 -3.44 -3.25
N ARG A 135 -1.08 -2.78 -4.25
CA ARG A 135 -1.62 -1.54 -4.82
C ARG A 135 -2.96 -1.77 -5.50
N GLU A 136 -3.09 -2.86 -6.25
CA GLU A 136 -4.34 -3.25 -6.89
C GLU A 136 -5.43 -3.56 -5.86
N GLU A 137 -5.11 -4.32 -4.81
CA GLU A 137 -6.05 -4.61 -3.72
C GLU A 137 -6.46 -3.32 -2.96
N PHE A 138 -5.53 -2.38 -2.78
CA PHE A 138 -5.80 -1.07 -2.18
C PHE A 138 -6.83 -0.28 -2.98
N PHE A 139 -6.65 -0.15 -4.30
CA PHE A 139 -7.62 0.56 -5.13
C PHE A 139 -8.97 -0.16 -5.20
N LEU A 140 -9.00 -1.49 -5.26
CA LEU A 140 -10.24 -2.25 -5.17
C LEU A 140 -10.97 -2.02 -3.83
N PHE A 141 -10.22 -1.96 -2.73
CA PHE A 141 -10.75 -1.60 -1.42
C PHE A 141 -11.33 -0.18 -1.41
N LEU A 142 -10.64 0.81 -1.98
CA LEU A 142 -11.17 2.17 -2.09
C LEU A 142 -12.46 2.21 -2.93
N ARG A 143 -12.49 1.48 -4.04
CA ARG A 143 -13.70 1.35 -4.87
C ARG A 143 -14.89 0.78 -4.10
N ASP A 144 -14.66 -0.01 -3.05
CA ASP A 144 -15.72 -0.56 -2.23
C ASP A 144 -16.28 0.41 -1.18
N TYR A 145 -15.47 1.36 -0.70
CA TYR A 145 -15.81 2.17 0.47
C TYR A 145 -15.85 3.68 0.25
N VAL A 146 -15.24 4.22 -0.80
CA VAL A 146 -15.31 5.65 -1.12
C VAL A 146 -16.76 6.04 -1.41
N ARG A 147 -17.27 7.02 -0.66
CA ARG A 147 -18.62 7.58 -0.82
C ARG A 147 -18.65 9.03 -1.27
N ASP A 148 -17.51 9.72 -1.26
CA ASP A 148 -17.41 11.09 -1.76
C ASP A 148 -17.78 11.15 -3.25
N PRO A 149 -18.88 11.82 -3.63
CA PRO A 149 -19.31 11.90 -5.03
C PRO A 149 -18.46 12.89 -5.85
N ARG A 150 -17.59 13.68 -5.21
CA ARG A 150 -16.80 14.75 -5.86
C ARG A 150 -15.45 14.28 -6.35
N ARG A 151 -14.94 13.18 -5.80
CA ARG A 151 -13.60 12.66 -6.07
C ARG A 151 -13.67 11.19 -6.44
N SER A 152 -12.88 10.80 -7.43
CA SER A 152 -12.70 9.41 -7.81
C SER A 152 -11.93 8.63 -6.73
N PRO A 153 -12.13 7.31 -6.62
CA PRO A 153 -11.31 6.45 -5.77
C PRO A 153 -9.80 6.58 -6.06
N GLU A 154 -9.43 6.83 -7.31
CA GLU A 154 -8.06 7.06 -7.75
C GLU A 154 -7.49 8.36 -7.15
N GLU A 155 -8.19 9.48 -7.27
CA GLU A 155 -7.77 10.76 -6.68
C GLU A 155 -7.65 10.69 -5.16
N ILE A 156 -8.59 10.02 -4.49
CA ILE A 156 -8.53 9.81 -3.04
C ILE A 156 -7.36 8.90 -2.67
N GLY A 157 -7.11 7.85 -3.46
CA GLY A 157 -5.98 6.94 -3.25
C GLY A 157 -4.65 7.67 -3.31
N GLU A 158 -4.42 8.49 -4.33
CA GLU A 158 -3.19 9.28 -4.45
C GLU A 158 -3.03 10.28 -3.30
N ALA A 159 -4.13 10.95 -2.89
CA ALA A 159 -4.09 11.83 -1.73
C ALA A 159 -3.74 11.08 -0.43
N LEU A 160 -4.29 9.88 -0.23
CA LEU A 160 -4.00 9.03 0.93
C LEU A 160 -2.55 8.55 0.94
N LEU A 161 -2.00 8.18 -0.21
CA LEU A 161 -0.60 7.77 -0.34
C LEU A 161 0.39 8.91 -0.05
N SER A 162 -0.03 10.16 -0.26
CA SER A 162 0.79 11.35 0.06
C SER A 162 0.80 11.76 1.53
N LEU A 163 -0.05 11.14 2.37
CA LEU A 163 -0.12 11.46 3.79
C LEU A 163 1.19 11.07 4.49
N GLU A 164 1.61 11.87 5.46
CA GLU A 164 2.70 11.45 6.35
C GLU A 164 2.22 10.35 7.31
N GLU A 165 3.13 9.50 7.77
CA GLU A 165 2.82 8.37 8.66
C GLU A 165 2.05 8.82 9.92
N LYS A 166 2.45 9.95 10.51
CA LYS A 166 1.78 10.54 11.69
C LYS A 166 0.30 10.88 11.44
N GLU A 167 -0.06 11.20 10.21
CA GLU A 167 -1.42 11.56 9.82
C GLU A 167 -2.25 10.32 9.48
N ALA A 168 -1.60 9.30 8.91
CA ALA A 168 -2.22 8.02 8.56
C ALA A 168 -2.64 7.21 9.80
N VAL A 169 -2.18 7.55 11.00
CA VAL A 169 -2.58 6.91 12.27
C VAL A 169 -3.98 7.35 12.73
N ASN A 170 -4.48 8.51 12.31
CA ASN A 170 -5.77 9.02 12.78
C ASN A 170 -6.95 8.38 12.01
N PRO A 171 -7.77 7.52 12.65
CA PRO A 171 -8.87 6.84 11.97
C PRO A 171 -9.95 7.81 11.47
N GLU A 172 -10.21 8.92 12.17
CA GLU A 172 -11.19 9.92 11.76
C GLU A 172 -10.75 10.62 10.47
N LYS A 173 -9.45 10.94 10.34
CA LYS A 173 -8.88 11.54 9.13
C LYS A 173 -9.01 10.59 7.93
N LEU A 174 -8.74 9.31 8.15
CA LEU A 174 -8.89 8.27 7.12
C LEU A 174 -10.35 8.11 6.68
N LEU A 175 -11.29 8.08 7.63
CA LEU A 175 -12.72 7.97 7.32
C LEU A 175 -13.24 9.22 6.59
N SER A 176 -12.83 10.42 7.01
CA SER A 176 -13.19 11.66 6.33
C SER A 176 -12.66 11.70 4.90
N ALA A 177 -11.44 11.21 4.64
CA ALA A 177 -10.91 11.10 3.29
C ALA A 177 -11.78 10.22 2.37
N LEU A 178 -12.45 9.20 2.91
CA LEU A 178 -13.38 8.34 2.19
C LEU A 178 -14.82 8.90 2.08
N GLY A 179 -15.12 10.01 2.75
CA GLY A 179 -16.48 10.55 2.89
C GLY A 179 -17.36 9.73 3.84
N LEU A 180 -16.77 9.21 4.92
CA LEU A 180 -17.43 8.36 5.92
C LEU A 180 -17.49 9.00 7.33
N ASP A 181 -17.07 10.26 7.46
CA ASP A 181 -16.97 11.00 8.73
C ASP A 181 -18.31 11.40 9.34
N GLU A 182 -19.34 11.65 8.53
CA GLU A 182 -20.69 11.96 9.01
C GLU A 182 -21.53 10.71 9.36
N LEU A 183 -20.97 9.51 9.17
CA LEU A 183 -21.69 8.27 9.43
C LEU A 183 -21.59 7.87 10.90
N ASP A 184 -22.69 7.35 11.43
CA ASP A 184 -22.74 6.76 12.76
C ASP A 184 -21.78 5.55 12.83
N PRO A 185 -20.81 5.54 13.78
CA PRO A 185 -19.82 4.48 13.91
C PRO A 185 -20.43 3.10 14.23
N ASP A 186 -21.65 3.05 14.76
CA ASP A 186 -22.33 1.80 15.10
C ASP A 186 -23.19 1.26 13.94
N ILE A 187 -23.34 2.02 12.85
CA ILE A 187 -24.11 1.59 11.68
C ILE A 187 -23.21 0.82 10.68
N PRO A 188 -23.59 -0.42 10.30
CA PRO A 188 -22.83 -1.17 9.31
C PRO A 188 -22.80 -0.53 7.91
N LEU A 189 -21.60 -0.46 7.35
CA LEU A 189 -21.30 -0.09 5.99
C LEU A 189 -21.58 -1.25 5.01
N ALA A 190 -21.90 -0.89 3.77
CA ALA A 190 -22.09 -1.83 2.65
C ALA A 190 -20.88 -1.65 1.75
N ALA A 191 -20.12 -2.72 1.56
CA ALA A 191 -19.10 -2.77 0.52
C ALA A 191 -19.78 -3.05 -0.82
N ARG A 192 -19.34 -2.36 -1.87
CA ARG A 192 -19.85 -2.54 -3.24
C ARG A 192 -19.58 -3.97 -3.76
N GLY A 193 -18.37 -4.48 -3.55
CA GLY A 193 -17.96 -5.85 -3.83
C GLY A 193 -16.84 -6.03 -4.86
N TYR A 194 -16.25 -4.95 -5.38
CA TYR A 194 -15.18 -4.99 -6.37
C TYR A 194 -14.01 -5.88 -5.95
N ARG A 195 -13.59 -5.79 -4.68
CA ARG A 195 -12.47 -6.56 -4.13
C ARG A 195 -12.73 -8.06 -4.06
N ILE A 196 -13.92 -8.48 -3.62
CA ILE A 196 -14.27 -9.91 -3.56
C ILE A 196 -14.52 -10.46 -4.97
N LEU A 197 -15.25 -9.72 -5.81
CA LEU A 197 -15.66 -10.17 -7.14
C LEU A 197 -14.47 -10.29 -8.11
N SER A 198 -13.51 -9.39 -8.04
CA SER A 198 -12.29 -9.43 -8.88
C SER A 198 -11.45 -10.69 -8.66
N LYS A 199 -11.55 -11.32 -7.49
CA LYS A 199 -10.84 -12.57 -7.17
C LYS A 199 -11.53 -13.82 -7.73
N ILE A 200 -12.74 -13.69 -8.27
CA ILE A 200 -13.48 -14.80 -8.86
C ILE A 200 -12.89 -15.09 -10.25
N PRO A 201 -12.35 -16.31 -10.49
CA PRO A 201 -11.70 -16.63 -11.75
C PRO A 201 -12.61 -16.40 -12.97
N ARG A 202 -12.04 -15.85 -14.04
CA ARG A 202 -12.71 -15.64 -15.34
C ARG A 202 -13.93 -14.72 -15.28
N LEU A 203 -14.00 -13.82 -14.29
CA LEU A 203 -14.99 -12.76 -14.21
C LEU A 203 -14.41 -11.44 -14.76
N PRO A 204 -14.81 -10.99 -15.97
CA PRO A 204 -14.25 -9.76 -16.54
C PRO A 204 -14.64 -8.51 -15.73
N PRO A 205 -13.78 -7.48 -15.65
CA PRO A 205 -14.08 -6.24 -14.93
C PRO A 205 -15.42 -5.60 -15.32
N ALA A 206 -15.74 -5.55 -16.62
CA ALA A 206 -17.01 -5.02 -17.11
C ALA A 206 -18.26 -5.81 -16.63
N VAL A 207 -18.10 -7.06 -16.20
CA VAL A 207 -19.19 -7.82 -15.56
C VAL A 207 -19.28 -7.48 -14.07
N VAL A 208 -18.15 -7.27 -13.41
CA VAL A 208 -18.09 -6.81 -12.01
C VAL A 208 -18.78 -5.45 -11.88
N GLU A 209 -18.50 -4.49 -12.77
CA GLU A 209 -19.17 -3.18 -12.77
C GLU A 209 -20.69 -3.33 -12.77
N ARG A 210 -21.24 -4.08 -13.74
CA ARG A 210 -22.69 -4.25 -13.87
C ARG A 210 -23.31 -4.97 -12.69
N LEU A 211 -22.61 -5.93 -12.10
CA LEU A 211 -23.07 -6.60 -10.87
C LEU A 211 -23.21 -5.60 -9.73
N VAL A 212 -22.20 -4.75 -9.53
CA VAL A 212 -22.20 -3.73 -8.49
C VAL A 212 -23.27 -2.68 -8.76
N GLU A 213 -23.41 -2.21 -10.00
CA GLU A 213 -24.43 -1.23 -10.39
C GLU A 213 -25.86 -1.75 -10.19
N GLU A 214 -26.13 -3.02 -10.54
CA GLU A 214 -27.47 -3.59 -10.44
C GLU A 214 -27.84 -4.00 -9.00
N ALA A 215 -26.88 -4.53 -8.23
CA ALA A 215 -27.14 -5.09 -6.91
C ALA A 215 -26.74 -4.17 -5.75
N GLY A 216 -25.93 -3.14 -5.97
CA GLY A 216 -25.55 -2.13 -4.96
C GLY A 216 -24.48 -2.56 -3.96
N SER A 217 -24.55 -3.77 -3.41
CA SER A 217 -23.59 -4.25 -2.41
C SER A 217 -23.34 -5.76 -2.45
N ILE A 218 -22.20 -6.18 -1.93
CA ILE A 218 -21.75 -7.57 -1.98
C ILE A 218 -22.63 -8.53 -1.17
N ASP A 219 -23.23 -8.08 -0.07
CA ASP A 219 -24.20 -8.87 0.69
C ASP A 219 -25.50 -9.10 -0.10
N GLN A 220 -25.91 -8.11 -0.92
CA GLN A 220 -27.07 -8.24 -1.81
C GLN A 220 -26.75 -9.18 -2.98
N ILE A 221 -25.56 -9.04 -3.58
CA ILE A 221 -25.07 -9.96 -4.62
C ILE A 221 -25.03 -11.40 -4.12
N ALA A 222 -24.56 -11.62 -2.90
CA ALA A 222 -24.47 -12.95 -2.29
C ALA A 222 -25.83 -13.64 -2.08
N ARG A 223 -26.93 -12.86 -2.02
CA ARG A 223 -28.30 -13.38 -1.89
C ARG A 223 -28.96 -13.67 -3.24
N LEU A 224 -28.36 -13.28 -4.37
CA LEU A 224 -28.93 -13.52 -5.69
C LEU A 224 -28.93 -15.02 -6.03
N SER A 225 -30.09 -15.50 -6.49
CA SER A 225 -30.21 -16.84 -7.08
C SER A 225 -29.51 -16.89 -8.45
N ARG A 226 -29.15 -18.10 -8.90
CA ARG A 226 -28.58 -18.32 -10.25
C ARG A 226 -29.43 -17.70 -11.35
N ARG A 227 -30.76 -17.80 -11.23
CA ARG A 227 -31.71 -17.26 -12.21
C ARG A 227 -31.73 -15.73 -12.22
N GLN A 228 -31.44 -15.08 -11.09
CA GLN A 228 -31.29 -13.62 -11.03
C GLN A 228 -29.95 -13.20 -11.62
N LEU A 229 -28.86 -13.89 -11.27
CA LEU A 229 -27.53 -13.62 -11.82
C LEU A 229 -27.50 -13.73 -13.36
N THR A 230 -28.17 -14.72 -13.94
CA THR A 230 -28.19 -14.89 -15.41
C THR A 230 -29.05 -13.88 -16.16
N ARG A 231 -29.86 -13.06 -15.47
CA ARG A 231 -30.56 -11.92 -16.08
C ARG A 231 -29.64 -10.73 -16.34
N ILE A 232 -28.54 -10.64 -15.57
CA ILE A 232 -27.53 -9.61 -15.73
C ILE A 232 -26.78 -9.88 -17.02
N LYS A 233 -26.71 -8.87 -17.90
CA LYS A 233 -26.07 -9.00 -19.21
C LYS A 233 -24.66 -9.59 -19.04
N GLY A 234 -24.25 -10.51 -19.90
CA GLY A 234 -22.89 -11.06 -19.86
C GLY A 234 -22.61 -12.03 -18.71
N ILE A 235 -23.61 -12.42 -17.90
CA ILE A 235 -23.49 -13.51 -16.94
C ILE A 235 -24.20 -14.74 -17.52
N ALA A 236 -23.41 -15.64 -18.10
CA ALA A 236 -23.89 -16.97 -18.47
C ALA A 236 -23.98 -17.89 -17.24
N GLU A 237 -24.62 -19.03 -17.40
CA GLU A 237 -24.80 -20.04 -16.35
C GLU A 237 -23.47 -20.46 -15.70
N THR A 238 -22.41 -20.57 -16.49
CA THR A 238 -21.06 -20.89 -16.01
C THR A 238 -20.48 -19.82 -15.08
N ARG A 239 -20.67 -18.53 -15.42
CA ARG A 239 -20.25 -17.40 -14.58
C ARG A 239 -21.10 -17.29 -13.33
N ALA A 240 -22.42 -17.48 -13.43
CA ALA A 240 -23.31 -17.48 -12.27
C ALA A 240 -22.90 -18.54 -11.23
N ARG A 241 -22.53 -19.76 -11.69
CA ARG A 241 -21.99 -20.80 -10.82
C ARG A 241 -20.65 -20.40 -10.19
N ALA A 242 -19.73 -19.82 -10.96
CA ALA A 242 -18.45 -19.35 -10.46
C ALA A 242 -18.61 -18.27 -9.39
N ILE A 243 -19.54 -17.34 -9.58
CA ILE A 243 -19.87 -16.29 -8.61
C ILE A 243 -20.37 -16.91 -7.30
N GLN A 244 -21.40 -17.76 -7.35
CA GLN A 244 -21.96 -18.37 -6.14
C GLN A 244 -20.93 -19.22 -5.40
N TYR A 245 -20.14 -20.02 -6.13
CA TYR A 245 -19.08 -20.82 -5.54
C TYR A 245 -18.01 -19.92 -4.89
N GLY A 246 -17.59 -18.86 -5.57
CA GLY A 246 -16.62 -17.90 -5.05
C GLY A 246 -17.07 -17.22 -3.76
N LEU A 247 -18.31 -16.72 -3.73
CA LEU A 247 -18.88 -16.07 -2.54
C LEU A 247 -19.06 -17.07 -1.38
N ALA A 248 -19.45 -18.31 -1.66
CA ALA A 248 -19.54 -19.36 -0.64
C ALA A 248 -18.17 -19.64 0.00
N ARG A 249 -17.10 -19.70 -0.79
CA ARG A 249 -15.73 -19.89 -0.28
C ARG A 249 -15.28 -18.76 0.63
N VAL A 250 -15.55 -17.51 0.26
CA VAL A 250 -15.21 -16.36 1.12
C VAL A 250 -15.96 -16.42 2.45
N ARG A 251 -17.24 -16.84 2.44
CA ARG A 251 -18.02 -17.03 3.67
C ARG A 251 -17.45 -18.11 4.59
N GLU A 252 -16.87 -19.16 4.02
CA GLU A 252 -16.17 -20.23 4.75
C GLU A 252 -14.75 -19.82 5.21
N GLY A 253 -14.32 -18.59 4.93
CA GLY A 253 -13.00 -18.07 5.31
C GLY A 253 -11.88 -18.40 4.33
N TYR A 254 -12.19 -19.00 3.16
CA TYR A 254 -11.19 -19.24 2.12
C TYR A 254 -11.00 -17.98 1.27
N THR A 255 -9.80 -17.41 1.32
CA THR A 255 -9.38 -16.41 0.33
C THR A 255 -8.90 -17.15 -0.92
N PHE A 256 -9.17 -16.60 -2.10
CA PHE A 256 -8.49 -17.04 -3.32
C PHE A 256 -6.99 -16.77 -3.10
N SER A 257 -6.24 -17.83 -2.83
CA SER A 257 -4.80 -17.75 -2.60
C SER A 257 -4.14 -17.11 -3.83
N LEU A 258 -3.51 -15.96 -3.63
CA LEU A 258 -2.62 -15.29 -4.59
C LEU A 258 -1.28 -16.04 -4.71
N GLU A 259 -1.34 -17.36 -4.86
CA GLU A 259 -0.22 -18.18 -5.32
C GLU A 259 -0.63 -18.72 -6.68
N GLY A 260 -0.31 -17.95 -7.73
CA GLY A 260 -0.57 -18.39 -9.11
C GLY A 260 -0.91 -17.28 -10.09
N PHE A 261 -0.15 -16.19 -10.12
CA PHE A 261 0.47 -15.62 -11.32
C PHE A 261 1.80 -14.98 -10.93
#